data_AF-A0A9Q0SDV7-F1
#
_entry.id   AF-A0A9Q0SDV7-F1
#
_cell.length_a   1.000
_cell.length_b   1.000
_cell.length_c   1.000
_cell.angle_alpha   90.00
_cell.angle_beta   90.00
_cell.angle_gamma   90.00
#
_symmetry.space_group_name_H-M   'P 1'
#
loop_
_entity.id
_entity.type
_entity.pdbx_description
1 polymer ?
#
loop_
_entity_poly.entity_id
_entity_poly.type
_entity_poly.pdbx_seq_one_letter_code
_entity_poly.pdbx_strand_id
1 'polypeptide(L)'
;MKRIPTQRESGGRERALKNIMHTAKQKHRSSGTESTASRSSSTPGWITESINGGSLRHVDLHCGVNGWASPPGDLFSLRSRNYFTKKQKSPSGDYLLSPAGMDWLKSSTKLDNVLGRPDNRVANALKKAQSQNKSLKSFIFAINLQVPGKDQHSAVFYFASEDPLPSDSLLYRFINGDDAFRNQRFKIVNRIVKGPVGGEKSGRKLQRVFIR
;
A
#
# COMPACT_ATOMS: atom_id res chain seq x y z
N MET A 1 69.48 33.51 -48.57
CA MET A 1 70.29 33.54 -47.34
C MET A 1 69.42 34.05 -46.20
N LYS A 2 69.02 33.18 -45.24
CA LYS A 2 68.23 33.41 -43.98
C LYS A 2 66.78 33.93 -44.15
N ARG A 3 65.73 33.54 -43.42
CA ARG A 3 65.37 32.49 -42.42
C ARG A 3 63.81 32.44 -42.34
N ILE A 4 63.24 31.22 -42.24
CA ILE A 4 61.98 30.69 -41.62
C ILE A 4 60.77 31.63 -41.37
N PRO A 5 59.53 31.15 -41.67
CA PRO A 5 58.43 31.26 -40.71
C PRO A 5 57.63 29.96 -40.47
N THR A 6 56.89 29.97 -39.36
CA THR A 6 56.27 28.86 -38.63
C THR A 6 54.74 28.79 -38.88
N GLN A 7 54.23 27.55 -39.04
CA GLN A 7 52.91 26.99 -38.65
C GLN A 7 51.62 27.84 -38.76
N ARG A 8 50.61 27.31 -39.47
CA ARG A 8 49.47 26.55 -38.88
C ARG A 8 48.50 26.06 -39.95
N GLU A 9 48.19 24.77 -39.92
CA GLU A 9 47.18 24.08 -40.72
C GLU A 9 45.81 24.02 -40.02
N SER A 10 44.74 24.01 -40.80
CA SER A 10 43.52 23.24 -40.51
C SER A 10 42.79 22.88 -41.82
N GLY A 11 43.23 21.79 -42.47
CA GLY A 11 42.46 21.04 -43.49
C GLY A 11 41.76 19.85 -42.83
N GLY A 12 40.52 19.51 -43.18
CA GLY A 12 40.21 18.53 -44.23
C GLY A 12 39.71 17.23 -43.58
N ARG A 13 38.42 16.93 -43.62
CA ARG A 13 37.72 16.03 -44.57
C ARG A 13 38.01 14.53 -44.42
N GLU A 14 36.91 13.79 -44.50
CA GLU A 14 36.73 12.45 -45.09
C GLU A 14 36.92 11.15 -44.28
N ARG A 15 35.77 10.51 -44.08
CA ARG A 15 35.40 9.10 -44.30
C ARG A 15 36.49 8.01 -44.36
N ALA A 16 36.13 6.94 -43.64
CA ALA A 16 36.27 5.52 -43.93
C ALA A 16 37.34 4.75 -43.13
N LEU A 17 37.09 3.44 -43.02
CA LEU A 17 37.86 2.35 -42.38
C LEU A 17 37.33 1.99 -40.97
N LYS A 18 36.37 1.05 -40.84
CA LYS A 18 36.49 -0.44 -40.87
C LYS A 18 37.43 -1.00 -39.78
N ASN A 19 36.79 -1.59 -38.77
CA ASN A 19 37.14 -2.77 -37.96
C ASN A 19 38.62 -3.11 -37.72
N ILE A 20 39.06 -3.00 -36.46
CA ILE A 20 40.04 -3.90 -35.83
C ILE A 20 39.59 -4.19 -34.38
N MET A 21 39.22 -5.44 -34.10
CA MET A 21 39.18 -6.07 -32.76
C MET A 21 40.63 -6.24 -32.25
N HIS A 22 41.06 -6.29 -30.99
CA HIS A 22 40.60 -6.72 -29.66
C HIS A 22 41.51 -5.90 -28.68
N THR A 23 41.27 -5.60 -27.40
CA THR A 23 40.88 -6.44 -26.26
C THR A 23 40.78 -5.51 -25.04
N ALA A 24 39.69 -5.53 -24.28
CA ALA A 24 39.73 -5.17 -22.86
C ALA A 24 38.59 -5.89 -22.13
N LYS A 25 38.98 -6.78 -21.21
CA LYS A 25 38.13 -7.63 -20.37
C LYS A 25 37.04 -6.83 -19.65
N GLN A 26 35.77 -7.18 -19.90
CA GLN A 26 34.69 -6.97 -18.93
C GLN A 26 34.18 -8.33 -18.43
N LYS A 27 34.23 -8.49 -17.11
CA LYS A 27 33.85 -9.68 -16.37
C LYS A 27 32.32 -9.76 -16.30
N HIS A 28 31.72 -10.62 -17.13
CA HIS A 28 30.30 -10.96 -17.07
C HIS A 28 29.97 -11.57 -15.70
N ARG A 29 29.07 -10.93 -14.95
CA ARG A 29 28.30 -11.57 -13.88
C ARG A 29 26.84 -11.55 -14.34
N SER A 30 26.37 -12.73 -14.73
CA SER A 30 24.99 -13.03 -15.10
C SER A 30 24.03 -12.63 -13.98
N SER A 31 23.29 -11.54 -14.16
CA SER A 31 22.05 -11.30 -13.44
C SER A 31 20.96 -12.06 -14.17
N GLY A 32 20.55 -13.20 -13.62
CA GLY A 32 19.40 -13.95 -14.09
C GLY A 32 18.19 -13.03 -14.17
N THR A 33 17.53 -13.05 -15.31
CA THR A 33 16.19 -12.49 -15.47
C THR A 33 15.25 -13.39 -14.66
N GLU A 34 15.12 -13.10 -13.36
CA GLU A 34 13.95 -13.59 -12.62
C GLU A 34 12.75 -12.86 -13.19
N SER A 35 12.06 -13.55 -14.09
CA SER A 35 10.69 -13.27 -14.43
C SER A 35 9.88 -13.33 -13.14
N THR A 36 9.73 -12.20 -12.46
CA THR A 36 8.71 -12.05 -11.42
C THR A 36 7.38 -12.11 -12.14
N ALA A 37 6.88 -13.33 -12.30
CA ALA A 37 5.52 -13.58 -12.70
C ALA A 37 4.65 -12.72 -11.80
N SER A 38 4.00 -11.71 -12.37
CA SER A 38 2.88 -11.04 -11.74
C SER A 38 1.87 -12.14 -11.45
N ARG A 39 1.88 -12.66 -10.22
CA ARG A 39 0.80 -13.52 -9.73
C ARG A 39 -0.45 -12.67 -9.85
N SER A 40 -1.21 -12.88 -10.90
CA SER A 40 -2.61 -12.48 -10.99
C SER A 40 -3.37 -13.37 -10.01
N SER A 41 -3.12 -13.21 -8.71
CA SER A 41 -3.95 -13.81 -7.69
C SER A 41 -5.28 -13.08 -7.76
N SER A 42 -6.25 -13.67 -8.45
CA SER A 42 -7.63 -13.20 -8.40
C SER A 42 -8.02 -13.04 -6.94
N THR A 43 -8.46 -11.83 -6.55
CA THR A 43 -8.94 -11.57 -5.20
C THR A 43 -10.00 -12.61 -4.83
N PRO A 44 -9.88 -13.30 -3.68
CA PRO A 44 -10.86 -14.29 -3.23
C PRO A 44 -12.29 -13.76 -3.30
N GLY A 45 -13.24 -14.64 -3.66
CA GLY A 45 -14.63 -14.24 -3.88
C GLY A 45 -15.26 -13.56 -2.66
N TRP A 46 -14.95 -14.01 -1.44
CA TRP A 46 -15.50 -13.43 -0.21
C TRP A 46 -14.92 -12.05 0.10
N ILE A 47 -13.66 -11.79 -0.25
CA ILE A 47 -13.05 -10.46 -0.14
C ILE A 47 -13.72 -9.52 -1.14
N THR A 48 -13.98 -9.99 -2.35
CA THR A 48 -14.70 -9.21 -3.38
C THR A 48 -16.14 -8.91 -2.94
N GLU A 49 -16.86 -9.90 -2.41
CA GLU A 49 -18.20 -9.73 -1.81
C GLU A 49 -18.16 -8.69 -0.68
N SER A 50 -17.14 -8.75 0.18
CA SER A 50 -16.92 -7.78 1.25
C SER A 50 -16.65 -6.39 0.71
N ILE A 51 -15.74 -6.20 -0.24
CA ILE A 51 -15.40 -4.88 -0.79
C ILE A 51 -16.65 -4.18 -1.36
N ASN A 52 -17.53 -4.94 -2.02
CA ASN A 52 -18.70 -4.41 -2.70
C ASN A 52 -19.96 -4.29 -1.82
N GLY A 53 -20.01 -4.96 -0.67
CA GLY A 53 -21.17 -4.97 0.22
C GLY A 53 -21.22 -3.86 1.27
N GLY A 54 -20.26 -2.93 1.27
CA GLY A 54 -20.12 -1.89 2.31
C GLY A 54 -21.00 -0.66 2.15
N SER A 55 -21.11 0.12 3.22
CA SER A 55 -21.85 1.40 3.20
C SER A 55 -21.14 2.47 2.35
N LEU A 56 -19.84 2.29 2.11
CA LEU A 56 -19.05 3.12 1.20
C LEU A 56 -18.60 2.32 -0.01
N ARG A 57 -18.80 2.90 -1.20
CA ARG A 57 -18.40 2.28 -2.46
C ARG A 57 -16.88 2.22 -2.57
N HIS A 58 -16.37 1.10 -3.06
CA HIS A 58 -14.99 1.05 -3.53
C HIS A 58 -14.89 1.84 -4.85
N VAL A 59 -13.96 2.79 -4.93
CA VAL A 59 -13.83 3.72 -6.05
C VAL A 59 -12.40 3.79 -6.54
N ASP A 60 -12.20 4.38 -7.73
CA ASP A 60 -10.86 4.66 -8.23
C ASP A 60 -10.10 5.60 -7.29
N LEU A 61 -8.81 5.31 -7.08
CA LEU A 61 -7.97 6.06 -6.15
C LEU A 61 -7.79 7.52 -6.55
N HIS A 62 -7.74 7.82 -7.85
CA HIS A 62 -7.38 9.12 -8.39
C HIS A 62 -8.61 9.95 -8.77
N CYS A 63 -9.59 9.36 -9.45
CA CYS A 63 -10.79 10.04 -9.93
C CYS A 63 -12.06 9.71 -9.13
N GLY A 64 -12.02 8.73 -8.22
CA GLY A 64 -13.18 8.32 -7.43
C GLY A 64 -13.68 9.40 -6.47
N VAL A 65 -15.01 9.44 -6.30
CA VAL A 65 -15.74 10.35 -5.40
C VAL A 65 -16.75 9.59 -4.54
N ASN A 66 -17.00 10.09 -3.33
CA ASN A 66 -17.97 9.54 -2.37
C ASN A 66 -17.79 8.03 -2.12
N GLY A 67 -16.56 7.63 -1.82
CA GLY A 67 -16.20 6.24 -1.60
C GLY A 67 -14.84 6.11 -0.93
N TRP A 68 -14.35 4.87 -0.87
CA TRP A 68 -13.04 4.54 -0.33
C TRP A 68 -12.19 3.83 -1.38
N ALA A 69 -10.87 3.96 -1.25
CA ALA A 69 -9.88 3.27 -2.06
C ALA A 69 -8.65 3.01 -1.19
N SER A 70 -7.96 1.89 -1.42
CA SER A 70 -6.64 1.68 -0.82
C SER A 70 -5.58 2.29 -1.73
N PRO A 71 -4.76 3.24 -1.27
CA PRO A 71 -3.61 3.73 -2.04
C PRO A 71 -2.56 2.61 -2.22
N PRO A 72 -1.46 2.87 -2.94
CA PRO A 72 -0.23 2.10 -2.82
C PRO A 72 0.48 2.37 -1.49
N GLY A 73 1.14 1.35 -0.96
CA GLY A 73 1.84 1.42 0.32
C GLY A 73 3.05 2.36 0.36
N ASP A 74 3.69 2.56 -0.81
CA ASP A 74 4.83 3.46 -0.96
C ASP A 74 4.48 4.93 -0.79
N LEU A 75 3.18 5.27 -0.79
CA LEU A 75 2.72 6.60 -0.42
C LEU A 75 2.93 6.91 1.07
N PHE A 76 3.29 5.93 1.90
CA PHE A 76 3.57 6.13 3.32
C PHE A 76 5.07 5.95 3.59
N SER A 77 5.70 6.97 4.17
CA SER A 77 7.09 6.89 4.59
C SER A 77 7.20 6.54 6.07
N LEU A 78 7.72 5.35 6.36
CA LEU A 78 7.93 4.84 7.72
C LEU A 78 9.38 5.05 8.19
N ARG A 79 9.61 4.93 9.49
CA ARG A 79 10.96 4.96 10.06
C ARG A 79 11.73 3.75 9.53
N SER A 80 12.84 4.00 8.82
CA SER A 80 13.72 2.93 8.35
C SER A 80 14.43 2.24 9.53
N ARG A 81 15.07 1.09 9.27
CA ARG A 81 15.90 0.39 10.27
C ARG A 81 16.98 1.27 10.89
N ASN A 82 17.51 2.22 10.12
CA ASN A 82 18.57 3.14 10.56
C ASN A 82 18.02 4.51 10.98
N TYR A 83 16.72 4.62 11.28
CA TYR A 83 16.10 5.92 11.58
C TYR A 83 16.73 6.60 12.80
N PHE A 84 17.10 5.88 13.86
CA PHE A 84 17.61 6.53 15.07
C PHE A 84 18.97 7.20 14.86
N THR A 85 19.80 6.66 13.96
CA THR A 85 21.12 7.19 13.59
C THR A 85 21.03 8.19 12.44
N LYS A 86 20.33 7.84 11.35
CA LYS A 86 20.30 8.64 10.10
C LYS A 86 19.08 9.56 9.97
N LYS A 87 18.08 9.45 10.86
CA LYS A 87 16.78 10.14 10.80
C LYS A 87 16.02 9.94 9.47
N GLN A 88 16.35 8.88 8.72
CA GLN A 88 15.82 8.62 7.38
C GLN A 88 14.55 7.79 7.43
N LYS A 89 13.51 8.24 6.71
CA LYS A 89 12.31 7.46 6.42
C LYS A 89 12.41 6.80 5.04
N SER A 90 11.76 5.65 4.87
CA SER A 90 11.67 4.92 3.61
C SER A 90 10.21 4.61 3.27
N PRO A 91 9.86 4.45 1.98
CA PRO A 91 8.56 3.92 1.57
C PRO A 91 8.24 2.60 2.30
N SER A 92 6.97 2.39 2.58
CA SER A 92 6.50 1.25 3.39
C SER A 92 6.42 -0.07 2.63
N GLY A 93 6.44 -0.04 1.30
CA GLY A 93 6.25 -1.22 0.46
C GLY A 93 4.82 -1.78 0.50
N ASP A 94 4.68 -3.01 0.04
CA ASP A 94 3.40 -3.71 -0.06
C ASP A 94 2.70 -3.89 1.29
N TYR A 95 1.39 -4.12 1.24
CA TYR A 95 0.58 -4.38 2.42
C TYR A 95 0.78 -5.81 2.93
N LEU A 96 0.89 -5.97 4.25
CA LEU A 96 0.88 -7.30 4.86
C LEU A 96 -0.51 -7.96 4.77
N LEU A 97 -1.56 -7.14 4.85
CA LEU A 97 -2.95 -7.58 4.74
C LEU A 97 -3.64 -6.84 3.60
N SER A 98 -4.44 -7.55 2.82
CA SER A 98 -5.23 -6.97 1.75
C SER A 98 -6.44 -6.22 2.31
N PRO A 99 -6.81 -5.05 1.76
CA PRO A 99 -8.05 -4.38 2.16
C PRO A 99 -9.27 -5.26 1.85
N ALA A 100 -10.19 -5.37 2.80
CA ALA A 100 -11.40 -6.20 2.69
C ALA A 100 -12.69 -5.38 2.78
N GLY A 101 -12.62 -4.10 3.15
CA GLY A 101 -13.78 -3.22 3.21
C GLY A 101 -13.54 -2.00 4.08
N MET A 102 -14.46 -1.04 3.97
CA MET A 102 -14.58 0.08 4.88
C MET A 102 -16.06 0.34 5.15
N ASP A 103 -16.42 0.52 6.42
CA ASP A 103 -17.76 0.92 6.83
C ASP A 103 -17.74 2.22 7.62
N TRP A 104 -18.71 3.08 7.30
CA TRP A 104 -19.12 4.16 8.19
C TRP A 104 -20.39 3.72 8.92
N LEU A 105 -20.27 3.46 10.23
CA LEU A 105 -21.36 2.99 11.08
C LEU A 105 -21.82 4.08 12.04
N LYS A 106 -23.11 4.05 12.36
CA LYS A 106 -23.74 4.90 13.37
C LYS A 106 -24.43 4.01 14.41
N SER A 107 -24.28 4.35 15.68
CA SER A 107 -24.91 3.65 16.80
C SER A 107 -25.26 4.60 17.93
N SER A 108 -26.19 4.19 18.80
CA SER A 108 -26.52 4.90 20.03
C SER A 108 -25.46 4.71 21.13
N THR A 109 -24.70 3.62 21.06
CA THR A 109 -23.66 3.25 22.03
C THR A 109 -22.32 2.97 21.34
N LYS A 110 -21.24 2.92 22.12
CA LYS A 110 -19.90 2.54 21.65
C LYS A 110 -19.95 1.14 21.01
N LEU A 111 -19.29 0.98 19.86
CA LEU A 111 -19.20 -0.30 19.15
C LEU A 111 -17.90 -1.01 19.49
N ASP A 112 -17.98 -1.86 20.50
CA ASP A 112 -16.93 -2.81 20.82
C ASP A 112 -17.12 -4.12 20.05
N ASN A 113 -16.02 -4.85 19.80
CA ASN A 113 -16.01 -6.12 19.07
C ASN A 113 -16.81 -6.11 17.75
N VAL A 114 -16.48 -5.19 16.83
CA VAL A 114 -17.23 -4.98 15.57
C VAL A 114 -17.36 -6.26 14.73
N LEU A 115 -16.33 -7.12 14.72
CA LEU A 115 -16.34 -8.38 13.97
C LEU A 115 -17.26 -9.44 14.59
N GLY A 116 -17.55 -9.35 15.89
CA GLY A 116 -18.44 -10.27 16.59
C GLY A 116 -19.93 -9.97 16.38
N ARG A 117 -20.27 -8.86 15.72
CA ARG A 117 -21.66 -8.49 15.48
C ARG A 117 -22.34 -9.48 14.52
N PRO A 118 -23.60 -9.87 14.77
CA PRO A 118 -24.36 -10.74 13.86
C PRO A 118 -24.52 -10.16 12.45
N ASP A 119 -24.58 -8.83 12.33
CA ASP A 119 -24.73 -8.11 11.07
C ASP A 119 -23.39 -7.71 10.43
N ASN A 120 -22.25 -8.16 10.97
CA ASN A 120 -20.96 -7.85 10.37
C ASN A 120 -20.79 -8.58 9.02
N ARG A 121 -20.98 -7.83 7.94
CA ARG A 121 -20.90 -8.34 6.57
C ARG A 121 -19.55 -8.97 6.21
N VAL A 122 -18.43 -8.46 6.71
CA VAL A 122 -17.08 -8.96 6.34
C VAL A 122 -16.84 -10.31 7.02
N ALA A 123 -17.15 -10.39 8.32
CA ALA A 123 -17.10 -11.64 9.06
C ALA A 123 -18.07 -12.68 8.49
N ASN A 124 -19.28 -12.27 8.11
CA ASN A 124 -20.27 -13.17 7.51
C ASN A 124 -19.87 -13.66 6.13
N ALA A 125 -19.27 -12.82 5.29
CA ALA A 125 -18.72 -13.22 3.99
C ALA A 125 -17.63 -14.29 4.15
N LEU A 126 -16.71 -14.12 5.11
CA LEU A 126 -15.70 -15.13 5.40
C LEU A 126 -16.32 -16.41 5.95
N LYS A 127 -17.23 -16.34 6.93
CA LYS A 127 -17.94 -17.51 7.48
C LYS A 127 -18.66 -18.31 6.38
N LYS A 128 -19.31 -17.63 5.44
CA LYS A 128 -19.97 -18.23 4.27
C LYS A 128 -18.97 -18.90 3.32
N ALA A 129 -17.79 -18.33 3.13
CA ALA A 129 -16.73 -18.99 2.36
C ALA A 129 -16.21 -20.25 3.06
N GLN A 130 -16.00 -20.16 4.38
CA GLN A 130 -15.52 -21.26 5.21
C GLN A 130 -16.51 -22.41 5.28
N SER A 131 -17.82 -22.15 5.32
CA SER A 131 -18.84 -23.21 5.25
C SER A 131 -18.85 -23.95 3.90
N GLN A 132 -18.24 -23.36 2.86
CA GLN A 132 -18.02 -23.98 1.56
C GLN A 132 -16.62 -24.61 1.43
N ASN A 133 -15.90 -24.81 2.54
CA ASN A 133 -14.51 -25.29 2.58
C ASN A 133 -13.51 -24.40 1.81
N LYS A 134 -13.79 -23.09 1.69
CA LYS A 134 -12.90 -22.09 1.09
C LYS A 134 -12.33 -21.16 2.16
N SER A 135 -11.14 -20.61 1.93
CA SER A 135 -10.57 -19.55 2.80
C SER A 135 -10.53 -19.93 4.29
N LEU A 136 -10.26 -21.22 4.57
CA LEU A 136 -10.27 -21.80 5.92
C LEU A 136 -9.16 -21.25 6.82
N LYS A 137 -8.06 -20.79 6.21
CA LYS A 137 -6.91 -20.20 6.90
C LYS A 137 -6.99 -18.69 7.00
N SER A 138 -8.03 -18.10 6.42
CA SER A 138 -8.12 -16.66 6.29
C SER A 138 -8.42 -16.00 7.62
N PHE A 139 -7.88 -14.80 7.76
CA PHE A 139 -7.94 -14.00 8.97
C PHE A 139 -8.42 -12.60 8.63
N ILE A 140 -9.27 -12.02 9.50
CA ILE A 140 -9.73 -10.64 9.39
C ILE A 140 -9.14 -9.81 10.54
N PHE A 141 -8.55 -8.68 10.20
CA PHE A 141 -8.16 -7.63 11.12
C PHE A 141 -9.04 -6.40 10.89
N ALA A 142 -9.66 -5.88 11.95
CA ALA A 142 -10.48 -4.68 11.90
C ALA A 142 -9.92 -3.58 12.80
N ILE A 143 -9.78 -2.38 12.25
CA ILE A 143 -9.48 -1.18 13.02
C ILE A 143 -10.78 -0.37 13.11
N ASN A 144 -11.29 -0.16 14.32
CA ASN A 144 -12.46 0.68 14.57
C ASN A 144 -12.02 2.04 15.15
N LEU A 145 -12.15 3.11 14.37
CA LEU A 145 -11.98 4.48 14.85
C LEU A 145 -13.32 5.04 15.29
N GLN A 146 -13.49 5.18 16.60
CA GLN A 146 -14.72 5.67 17.20
C GLN A 146 -14.61 7.16 17.50
N VAL A 147 -15.57 7.94 16.98
CA VAL A 147 -15.72 9.36 17.27
C VAL A 147 -16.90 9.52 18.22
N PRO A 148 -16.66 9.89 19.49
CA PRO A 148 -17.73 10.12 20.45
C PRO A 148 -18.51 11.39 20.10
N GLY A 149 -19.83 11.33 20.27
CA GLY A 149 -20.75 12.43 20.05
C GLY A 149 -22.13 12.14 20.63
N LYS A 150 -23.15 12.92 20.25
CA LYS A 150 -24.56 12.63 20.60
C LYS A 150 -24.97 11.25 20.10
N ASP A 151 -24.59 10.96 18.86
CA ASP A 151 -24.58 9.61 18.31
C ASP A 151 -23.12 9.16 18.18
N GLN A 152 -22.88 7.87 18.37
CA GLN A 152 -21.55 7.28 18.23
C GLN A 152 -21.31 6.92 16.76
N HIS A 153 -20.20 7.41 16.21
CA HIS A 153 -19.78 7.11 14.85
C HIS A 153 -18.53 6.23 14.86
N SER A 154 -18.50 5.23 13.97
CA SER A 154 -17.39 4.30 13.85
C SER A 154 -16.95 4.23 12.39
N ALA A 155 -15.70 4.59 12.12
CA ALA A 155 -15.03 4.32 10.84
C ALA A 155 -14.25 3.01 10.98
N VAL A 156 -14.73 1.95 10.33
CA VAL A 156 -14.18 0.61 10.45
C VAL A 156 -13.44 0.24 9.18
N PHE A 157 -12.15 -0.07 9.33
CA PHE A 157 -11.28 -0.50 8.24
C PHE A 157 -11.01 -1.99 8.40
N TYR A 158 -11.37 -2.77 7.38
CA TYR A 158 -11.19 -4.21 7.38
C TYR A 158 -10.03 -4.59 6.47
N PHE A 159 -9.18 -5.46 6.99
CA PHE A 159 -8.06 -6.05 6.28
C PHE A 159 -8.12 -7.56 6.44
N ALA A 160 -7.63 -8.29 5.43
CA ALA A 160 -7.68 -9.74 5.39
C ALA A 160 -6.36 -10.34 4.90
N SER A 161 -6.07 -11.54 5.36
CA SER A 161 -5.08 -12.44 4.78
C SER A 161 -5.76 -13.76 4.45
N GLU A 162 -5.40 -14.37 3.31
CA GLU A 162 -5.79 -15.75 3.01
C GLU A 162 -4.85 -16.77 3.65
N ASP A 163 -3.60 -16.36 3.87
CA ASP A 163 -2.57 -17.19 4.45
C ASP A 163 -2.48 -16.94 5.97
N PRO A 164 -2.09 -17.97 6.74
CA PRO A 164 -1.78 -17.80 8.15
C PRO A 164 -0.70 -16.72 8.35
N LEU A 165 -0.85 -15.93 9.41
CA LEU A 165 0.17 -14.95 9.76
C LEU A 165 1.45 -15.66 10.21
N PRO A 166 2.63 -15.24 9.72
CA PRO A 166 3.91 -15.78 10.19
C PRO A 166 4.05 -15.56 11.70
N SER A 167 4.36 -16.62 12.44
CA SER A 167 4.40 -16.59 13.91
C SER A 167 5.51 -15.69 14.48
N ASP A 168 6.55 -15.44 13.70
CA ASP A 168 7.65 -14.53 13.98
C ASP A 168 7.36 -13.06 13.60
N SER A 169 6.21 -12.78 12.98
CA SER A 169 5.84 -11.43 12.57
C SER A 169 5.41 -10.54 13.74
N LEU A 170 5.70 -9.23 13.62
CA LEU A 170 5.22 -8.24 14.58
C LEU A 170 3.69 -8.21 14.68
N LEU A 171 2.98 -8.46 13.57
CA LEU A 171 1.52 -8.50 13.56
C LEU A 171 0.98 -9.71 14.35
N TYR A 172 1.58 -10.90 14.18
CA TYR A 172 1.21 -12.06 14.97
C TYR A 172 1.43 -11.81 16.47
N ARG A 173 2.57 -11.23 16.83
CA ARG A 173 2.84 -10.83 18.23
C ARG A 173 1.89 -9.74 18.72
N PHE A 174 1.48 -8.80 17.88
CA PHE A 174 0.52 -7.76 18.22
C PHE A 174 -0.87 -8.35 18.55
N ILE A 175 -1.32 -9.31 17.75
CA ILE A 175 -2.61 -9.98 17.93
C ILE A 175 -2.60 -10.86 19.18
N ASN A 176 -1.56 -11.69 19.34
CA ASN A 176 -1.47 -12.68 20.41
C ASN A 176 -0.78 -12.19 21.69
N GLY A 177 -0.29 -10.94 21.69
CA GLY A 177 0.38 -10.33 22.84
C GLY A 177 -0.57 -9.64 23.81
N ASP A 178 0.01 -8.97 24.81
CA ASP A 178 -0.72 -8.21 25.81
C ASP A 178 -1.03 -6.77 25.38
N ASP A 179 -1.87 -6.10 26.17
CA ASP A 179 -2.27 -4.71 25.91
C ASP A 179 -1.10 -3.73 26.07
N ALA A 180 -0.12 -4.02 26.93
CA ALA A 180 1.07 -3.17 27.08
C ALA A 180 1.87 -3.10 25.76
N PHE A 181 2.09 -4.25 25.13
CA PHE A 181 2.74 -4.33 23.82
C PHE A 181 1.90 -3.64 22.74
N ARG A 182 0.58 -3.88 22.72
CA ARG A 182 -0.32 -3.23 21.74
C ARG A 182 -0.27 -1.71 21.85
N ASN A 183 -0.38 -1.18 23.07
CA ASN A 183 -0.34 0.26 23.35
C ASN A 183 1.00 0.89 22.98
N GLN A 184 2.11 0.17 23.19
CA GLN A 184 3.44 0.66 22.82
C GLN A 184 3.64 0.68 21.29
N ARG A 185 3.20 -0.37 20.59
CA ARG A 185 3.58 -0.63 19.19
C ARG A 185 2.59 -0.13 18.15
N PHE A 186 1.30 -0.05 18.46
CA PHE A 186 0.31 0.44 17.50
C PHE A 186 0.53 1.93 17.22
N LYS A 187 0.63 2.26 15.93
CA LYS A 187 0.72 3.63 15.41
C LYS A 187 -0.09 3.70 14.13
N ILE A 188 -0.88 4.76 14.00
CA ILE A 188 -1.60 5.08 12.76
C ILE A 188 -0.78 6.10 11.98
N VAL A 189 -0.51 5.83 10.71
CA VAL A 189 0.13 6.82 9.83
C VAL A 189 -0.91 7.39 8.87
N ASN A 190 -1.27 8.65 9.10
CA ASN A 190 -2.22 9.37 8.26
C ASN A 190 -1.51 10.14 7.15
N ARG A 191 -2.08 10.09 5.94
CA ARG A 191 -1.73 11.00 4.85
C ARG A 191 -2.97 11.73 4.37
N ILE A 192 -2.96 13.05 4.46
CA ILE A 192 -4.02 13.91 3.94
C ILE A 192 -3.52 14.57 2.65
N VAL A 193 -4.23 14.32 1.55
CA VAL A 193 -3.96 15.01 0.27
C VAL A 193 -5.16 15.84 -0.13
N LYS A 194 -4.89 17.00 -0.73
CA LYS A 194 -5.94 17.83 -1.36
C LYS A 194 -6.47 17.06 -2.58
N GLY A 195 -7.79 16.90 -2.68
CA GLY A 195 -8.43 16.29 -3.83
C GLY A 195 -8.29 17.14 -5.11
N PRO A 196 -8.59 16.56 -6.29
CA PRO A 196 -8.61 17.29 -7.56
C PRO A 196 -9.53 18.51 -7.48
N VAL A 197 -9.05 19.66 -7.98
CA VAL A 197 -9.83 20.90 -8.06
C VAL A 197 -10.60 20.85 -9.39
N GLY A 198 -11.87 20.47 -9.34
CA GLY A 198 -12.73 20.47 -10.53
C GLY A 198 -14.08 21.09 -10.19
N GLY A 199 -14.33 22.27 -10.77
CA GLY A 199 -15.66 22.89 -10.88
C GLY A 199 -16.16 23.62 -9.64
N GLU A 200 -16.45 24.90 -9.82
CA GLU A 200 -16.91 25.86 -8.83
C GLU A 200 -18.19 25.46 -8.08
N LYS A 201 -18.34 26.02 -6.86
CA LYS A 201 -19.53 26.06 -5.98
C LYS A 201 -19.74 24.90 -5.00
N SER A 202 -19.07 25.02 -3.85
CA SER A 202 -19.54 24.70 -2.48
C SER A 202 -18.33 24.29 -1.63
N GLY A 203 -18.03 25.07 -0.59
CA GLY A 203 -16.80 25.08 0.20
C GLY A 203 -16.49 23.84 1.04
N ARG A 204 -16.46 22.63 0.47
CA ARG A 204 -15.83 21.46 1.09
C ARG A 204 -14.71 20.95 0.21
N LYS A 205 -13.49 21.36 0.56
CA LYS A 205 -12.26 20.80 0.00
C LYS A 205 -12.27 19.30 0.29
N LEU A 206 -12.39 18.47 -0.74
CA LEU A 206 -12.28 17.02 -0.59
C LEU A 206 -10.89 16.70 -0.03
N GLN A 207 -10.86 16.22 1.21
CA GLN A 207 -9.65 15.71 1.86
C GLN A 207 -9.70 14.18 1.77
N ARG A 208 -8.70 13.59 1.12
CA ARG A 208 -8.53 12.13 1.14
C ARG A 208 -7.69 11.78 2.37
N VAL A 209 -8.21 10.91 3.22
CA VAL A 209 -7.50 10.39 4.39
C VAL A 209 -7.10 8.96 4.10
N PHE A 210 -5.81 8.69 4.14
CA PHE A 210 -5.27 7.34 4.01
C PHE A 210 -4.71 6.87 5.34
N ILE A 211 -5.04 5.63 5.70
CA ILE A 211 -4.60 4.96 6.91
C ILE A 211 -3.76 3.75 6.53
N ARG A 212 -2.60 3.64 7.17
CA ARG A 212 -1.77 2.44 7.18
C ARG A 212 -1.39 2.06 8.60
#